data_AF-A0A225W4I7-F1
#
_entry.id   AF-A0A225W4I7-F1
#
_cell.length_a   1.000
_cell.length_b   1.000
_cell.length_c   1.000
_cell.angle_alpha   90.00
_cell.angle_beta   90.00
_cell.angle_gamma   90.00
#
_symmetry.space_group_name_H-M   'P 1'
#
loop_
_entity.id
_entity.type
_entity.pdbx_description
1 polymer ?
#
loop_
_entity_poly.entity_id
_entity_poly.type
_entity_poly.pdbx_seq_one_letter_code
_entity_poly.pdbx_strand_id
1 'polypeptide(L)' 'MSDSAWASPIVIVLKKNGVDIRMCIEYRLVNGFIELSNYPLPLIDDLLVGFEQAMWFMSLDMASGFGSYV' A
#
# COMPACT_ATOMS: atom_id res chain seq x y z
N MET A 1 -15.76 -21.58 0.72
CA MET A 1 -16.07 -20.45 1.62
C MET A 1 -14.96 -20.41 2.66
N SER A 2 -14.54 -19.23 3.12
CA SER A 2 -13.56 -19.14 4.20
C SER A 2 -14.24 -19.51 5.52
N ASP A 3 -13.59 -20.31 6.35
CA ASP A 3 -14.06 -20.69 7.70
C ASP A 3 -13.49 -19.75 8.79
N SER A 4 -13.06 -18.54 8.43
CA SER A 4 -12.50 -17.58 9.38
C SER A 4 -13.57 -16.97 10.28
N ALA A 5 -13.29 -16.89 11.58
CA ALA A 5 -14.14 -16.19 12.56
C ALA A 5 -14.17 -14.65 12.38
N TRP A 6 -13.31 -14.11 11.51
CA TRP A 6 -13.17 -12.69 11.21
C TRP A 6 -13.66 -12.37 9.80
N ALA A 7 -14.41 -11.29 9.66
CA ALA A 7 -14.88 -10.75 8.39
C ALA A 7 -14.87 -9.21 8.43
N SER A 8 -14.34 -8.60 7.37
CA SER A 8 -14.38 -7.15 7.16
C SER A 8 -15.35 -6.81 6.03
N PRO A 9 -16.11 -5.71 6.11
CA PRO A 9 -17.03 -5.34 5.06
C PRO A 9 -16.29 -4.89 3.80
N ILE A 10 -16.93 -5.09 2.65
CA ILE A 10 -16.43 -4.68 1.34
C ILE A 10 -17.13 -3.39 0.91
N VAL A 11 -16.33 -2.42 0.52
CA VAL A 11 -16.77 -1.14 -0.04
C VAL A 11 -16.47 -1.13 -1.54
N ILE A 12 -17.46 -0.81 -2.36
CA ILE A 12 -17.28 -0.68 -3.81
C ILE A 12 -17.17 0.81 -4.14
N VAL A 13 -16.10 1.18 -4.84
CA VAL A 13 -15.85 2.55 -5.28
C VAL A 13 -15.74 2.59 -6.80
N LEU A 14 -16.50 3.48 -7.45
CA LEU A 14 -16.36 3.73 -8.88
C LEU A 14 -15.10 4.57 -9.12
N LYS A 15 -14.25 4.12 -10.05
CA LYS A 15 -13.12 4.94 -10.50
C LYS A 15 -13.64 6.16 -11.28
N LYS A 16 -12.79 7.18 -11.38
CA LYS A 16 -13.09 8.43 -12.10
C LYS A 16 -13.48 8.23 -13.57
N ASN A 17 -13.07 7.13 -14.20
CA ASN A 17 -13.47 6.80 -15.57
C ASN A 17 -14.92 6.34 -15.70
N GLY A 18 -15.67 6.19 -14.59
CA GLY A 18 -17.09 5.88 -14.58
C GLY A 18 -17.46 4.44 -14.94
N VAL A 19 -16.49 3.64 -15.38
CA VAL A 19 -16.68 2.26 -15.85
C VAL A 19 -16.02 1.25 -14.90
N ASP A 20 -14.81 1.54 -14.42
CA ASP A 20 -14.11 0.60 -13.56
C ASP A 20 -14.58 0.70 -12.11
N ILE A 21 -14.67 -0.46 -11.45
CA ILE A 21 -14.89 -0.56 -10.02
C ILE A 21 -13.59 -0.88 -9.28
N ARG A 22 -13.44 -0.37 -8.07
CA ARG A 22 -12.45 -0.79 -7.07
C ARG A 22 -13.19 -1.44 -5.92
N MET A 23 -12.86 -2.69 -5.66
CA MET A 23 -13.27 -3.39 -4.45
C MET A 23 -12.28 -3.03 -3.34
N CYS A 24 -12.75 -2.42 -2.26
CA CYS A 24 -11.96 -1.99 -1.13
C CYS A 24 -12.44 -2.72 0.11
N ILE A 25 -11.54 -3.40 0.83
CA ILE A 25 -11.87 -4.01 2.12
C ILE A 25 -11.74 -2.92 3.19
N GLU A 26 -12.73 -2.80 4.08
CA GLU A 26 -12.66 -1.84 5.19
C GLU A 26 -11.75 -2.37 6.31
N TYR A 27 -10.52 -1.86 6.36
CA TYR A 27 -9.53 -2.28 7.37
C TYR A 27 -9.51 -1.42 8.63
N ARG A 28 -10.42 -0.46 8.81
CA ARG A 28 -10.34 0.49 9.95
C ARG A 28 -10.34 -0.21 11.31
N LEU A 29 -11.26 -1.16 11.49
CA LEU A 29 -11.37 -1.94 12.72
C LEU A 29 -10.12 -2.82 12.91
N VAL A 30 -9.71 -3.52 11.85
CA VAL A 30 -8.56 -4.45 11.87
C VAL A 30 -7.26 -3.71 12.16
N ASN A 31 -7.05 -2.54 11.56
CA ASN A 31 -5.89 -1.69 11.80
C ASN A 31 -5.78 -1.21 13.25
N GLY A 32 -6.90 -1.14 13.99
CA GLY A 32 -6.89 -0.83 15.42
C GLY A 32 -6.38 -1.96 16.31
N PHE A 33 -6.41 -3.21 15.81
CA PHE A 33 -5.93 -4.40 16.53
C PHE A 33 -4.50 -4.80 16.13
N ILE A 34 -3.98 -4.27 15.02
CA ILE A 34 -2.63 -4.58 14.53
C ILE A 34 -1.59 -3.77 15.32
N GLU A 35 -0.59 -4.47 15.84
CA GLU A 35 0.63 -3.83 16.35
C GLU A 35 1.50 -3.37 15.16
N LEU A 36 1.81 -2.08 15.12
CA LEU A 36 2.59 -1.47 14.04
C LEU A 36 4.08 -1.83 14.20
N SER A 37 4.61 -2.61 13.27
CA SER A 37 6.06 -2.75 13.14
C SER A 37 6.63 -1.45 12.56
N ASN A 38 7.37 -0.71 13.40
CA ASN A 38 7.90 0.60 13.01
C ASN A 38 9.15 0.44 12.14
N TYR A 39 8.98 0.65 10.83
CA TYR A 39 10.08 0.83 9.89
C TYR A 39 10.11 2.30 9.49
N PRO A 40 10.95 3.13 10.14
CA PRO A 40 10.95 4.57 9.89
C PRO A 40 11.34 4.82 8.44
N LEU A 41 10.47 5.53 7.72
CA LEU A 41 10.77 6.01 6.38
C LEU A 41 11.73 7.21 6.51
N PRO A 42 12.88 7.21 5.83
CA PRO A 42 13.81 8.34 5.85
C PRO A 42 13.15 9.59 5.25
N LEU A 43 13.62 10.77 5.64
CA LEU A 43 13.16 12.00 4.98
C LEU A 43 13.66 12.02 3.53
N ILE A 44 12.97 12.78 2.68
CA ILE A 44 13.38 12.92 1.29
C ILE A 44 14.79 13.52 1.17
N ASP A 45 15.14 14.47 2.04
CA ASP A 45 16.47 15.09 2.05
C ASP A 45 17.55 14.05 2.42
N ASP A 46 17.28 13.19 3.41
CA ASP A 46 18.19 12.10 3.80
C ASP A 46 18.43 11.11 2.65
N LEU A 47 17.40 10.85 1.84
CA LEU A 47 17.50 10.01 0.66
C LEU A 47 18.35 10.69 -0.44
N LEU A 48 18.15 11.99 -0.66
CA LEU A 48 18.79 12.74 -1.75
C LEU A 48 20.29 12.98 -1.54
N VAL A 49 20.74 13.11 -0.28
CA VAL A 49 22.18 13.23 0.05
C VAL A 49 22.99 12.05 -0.51
N GLY A 50 22.42 10.84 -0.52
CA GLY A 50 23.06 9.65 -1.08
C GLY A 50 23.18 9.65 -2.62
N PHE A 51 22.47 10.54 -3.30
CA PHE A 51 22.35 10.59 -4.76
C PHE A 51 23.13 11.73 -5.43
N GLU A 52 23.76 12.63 -4.68
CA GLU A 52 24.44 13.82 -5.21
C GLU A 52 25.54 13.53 -6.24
N GLN A 53 26.14 12.34 -6.20
CA GLN A 53 27.25 11.95 -7.08
C GLN A 53 26.82 10.95 -8.18
N ALA A 54 25.54 10.58 -8.24
CA ALA A 54 25.05 9.64 -9.24
C ALA A 54 24.78 10.36 -10.57
N MET A 55 25.37 9.85 -11.65
CA MET A 55 25.23 10.41 -13.00
C MET A 55 23.98 9.92 -13.74
N TRP A 56 23.41 8.78 -13.31
CA TRP A 56 22.28 8.12 -13.97
C TRP A 56 21.36 7.49 -12.93
N PHE A 57 20.05 7.63 -13.14
CA PHE A 57 19.00 7.09 -12.27
C PHE A 57 18.04 6.21 -13.06
N MET A 58 17.49 5.20 -12.40
CA MET A 58 16.40 4.39 -12.90
C MET A 58 15.28 4.37 -11.85
N SER A 59 14.05 4.59 -12.29
CA SER A 59 12.86 4.38 -11.45
C SER A 59 12.29 3.00 -11.77
N LEU A 60 12.00 2.24 -10.71
CA LEU A 60 11.30 0.96 -10.81
C LEU A 60 9.93 1.14 -10.14
N ASP A 61 8.85 0.85 -10.86
CA ASP A 61 7.50 0.90 -10.31
C ASP A 61 7.09 -0.45 -9.75
N MET A 62 6.68 -0.48 -8.48
CA MET A 62 6.20 -1.67 -7.78
C MET A 62 4.68 -1.61 -7.54
N ALA A 63 3.91 -1.07 -8.49
CA ALA A 63 2.47 -0.90 -8.37
C ALA A 63 1.68 -2.19 -8.03
N SER A 64 2.21 -3.36 -8.38
CA SER A 64 1.59 -4.67 -8.09
C SER A 64 2.17 -5.39 -6.87
N GLY A 65 3.16 -4.80 -6.18
CA GLY A 65 3.88 -5.46 -5.08
C GLY A 65 2.94 -5.95 -3.99
N PHE A 66 1.93 -5.16 -3.64
CA PHE A 66 0.97 -5.53 -2.60
C PHE A 66 0.30 -6.87 -2.86
N GLY A 67 -0.14 -7.16 -4.09
CA GLY A 67 -0.83 -8.41 -4.42
C GLY A 67 0.05 -9.66 -4.41
N SER A 68 1.38 -9.50 -4.44
CA SER A 68 2.35 -10.60 -4.38
C SER A 68 2.81 -10.91 -2.95
N TYR A 69 2.59 -9.99 -2.01
CA TYR A 69 2.98 -10.14 -0.59
C TYR A 69 1.85 -10.64 0.30
N VAL A 70 0.63 -10.76 -0.21
CA VAL A 70 -0.53 -11.35 0.50
C VAL A 70 -0.80 -12.78 0.06
#